data_AF-A0A7Y2B1X5-F1
#
_entry.id   AF-A0A7Y2B1X5-F1
#
_cell.length_a   1.000
_cell.length_b   1.000
_cell.length_c   1.000
_cell.angle_alpha   90.00
_cell.angle_beta   90.00
_cell.angle_gamma   90.00
#
_symmetry.space_group_name_H-M   'P 1'
#
loop_
_entity.id
_entity.type
_entity.pdbx_description
1 polymer ?
#
loop_
_entity_poly.entity_id
_entity_poly.type
_entity_poly.pdbx_seq_one_letter_code
_entity_poly.pdbx_strand_id
1 'polypeptide(L)'
;MITRARLHEIIFEADTPLGKAFDVVLLVAIMLSVTAVCLESVSSIREDHGVALRITEWTFTILFTIEYVLRLVSVRRPLHYAVSFFGLVDLLSILPTYLSVLFPGAQSLLVIRALRFLRIFRVLKLAHF
;
A
#
# COMPACT_ATOMS: atom_id res chain seq x y z
N MET A 1 25.74 5.75 27.05
CA MET A 1 24.61 4.94 27.54
C MET A 1 23.32 5.63 27.15
N ILE A 2 22.61 5.12 26.14
CA ILE A 2 21.34 5.70 25.69
C ILE A 2 20.25 5.20 26.63
N THR A 3 19.71 6.09 27.45
CA THR A 3 18.76 5.79 28.53
C THR A 3 17.40 5.39 27.97
N ARG A 4 16.78 4.37 28.57
CA ARG A 4 15.46 3.79 28.19
C ARG A 4 14.34 4.84 28.03
N ALA A 5 14.47 6.01 28.65
CA ALA A 5 13.54 7.14 28.53
C ALA A 5 13.43 7.72 27.11
N ARG A 6 14.54 7.84 26.36
CA ARG A 6 14.51 8.28 24.95
C ARG A 6 13.93 7.23 24.00
N LEU A 7 13.93 5.95 24.41
CA LEU A 7 13.28 4.88 23.66
C LEU A 7 11.75 4.99 23.81
N HIS A 8 11.28 5.35 25.00
CA HIS A 8 9.85 5.47 25.28
C HIS A 8 9.22 6.66 24.52
N GLU A 9 9.91 7.79 24.42
CA GLU A 9 9.42 8.98 23.70
C GLU A 9 9.27 8.75 22.18
N ILE A 10 10.15 7.95 21.57
CA ILE A 10 10.06 7.56 20.15
C ILE A 10 8.93 6.54 19.91
N ILE A 11 8.61 5.74 20.92
CA ILE A 11 7.59 4.69 20.84
C ILE A 11 6.18 5.26 21.16
N PHE A 12 6.09 6.31 21.99
CA PHE A 12 4.80 6.86 22.44
C PHE A 12 4.24 8.02 21.59
N GLU A 13 4.99 8.56 20.63
CA GLU A 13 4.45 9.55 19.68
C GLU A 13 3.64 8.93 18.51
N ALA A 14 3.44 7.61 18.50
CA ALA A 14 2.65 6.90 17.48
C ALA A 14 1.20 6.55 17.92
N ASP A 15 0.76 6.93 19.11
CA ASP A 15 -0.56 6.55 19.66
C ASP A 15 -1.55 7.73 19.67
N THR A 16 -1.45 8.62 18.67
CA THR A 16 -2.37 9.76 18.53
C THR A 16 -3.72 9.31 17.97
N PRO A 17 -4.85 9.94 18.35
CA PRO A 17 -6.16 9.65 17.74
C PRO A 17 -6.17 9.89 16.23
N LEU A 18 -5.27 10.77 15.74
CA LEU A 18 -5.03 10.99 14.32
C LEU A 18 -4.37 9.78 13.63
N GLY A 19 -3.44 9.10 14.31
CA GLY A 19 -2.84 7.85 13.82
C GLY A 19 -3.89 6.74 13.64
N LYS A 20 -4.77 6.57 14.64
CA LYS A 20 -5.87 5.59 14.55
C LYS A 20 -6.86 5.92 13.44
N ALA A 21 -7.23 7.19 13.26
CA ALA A 21 -8.08 7.62 12.15
C ALA A 21 -7.40 7.38 10.79
N PHE A 22 -6.10 7.65 10.69
CA PHE A 22 -5.31 7.38 9.49
C PHE A 22 -5.30 5.89 9.14
N ASP A 23 -5.08 5.02 10.13
CA ASP A 23 -5.10 3.57 9.92
C ASP A 23 -6.48 3.08 9.47
N VAL A 24 -7.57 3.57 10.07
CA VAL A 24 -8.93 3.22 9.62
C VAL A 24 -9.18 3.66 8.18
N VAL A 25 -8.79 4.88 7.79
CA VAL A 25 -8.89 5.36 6.41
C VAL A 25 -8.05 4.49 5.46
N LEU A 26 -6.85 4.12 5.88
CA LEU A 26 -5.96 3.27 5.09
C LEU A 26 -6.55 1.87 4.90
N LEU A 27 -7.15 1.29 5.95
CA LEU A 27 -7.84 0.01 5.87
C LEU A 27 -9.00 0.06 4.88
N VAL A 28 -9.84 1.08 4.96
CA VAL A 28 -10.95 1.28 4.02
C VAL A 28 -10.42 1.42 2.60
N ALA A 29 -9.34 2.19 2.38
CA ALA A 29 -8.72 2.33 1.07
C ALA A 29 -8.15 1.00 0.54
N ILE A 30 -7.52 0.18 1.39
CA ILE A 30 -7.04 -1.16 1.03
C ILE A 30 -8.21 -2.04 0.62
N MET A 31 -9.28 -2.07 1.41
CA MET A 31 -10.47 -2.87 1.11
C MET A 31 -11.09 -2.45 -0.23
N LEU A 32 -11.26 -1.15 -0.46
CA LEU A 32 -11.78 -0.64 -1.74
C LEU A 32 -10.85 -0.97 -2.92
N SER A 33 -9.53 -0.88 -2.74
CA SER A 33 -8.58 -1.26 -3.78
C SER A 33 -8.67 -2.76 -4.10
N VAL A 34 -8.83 -3.63 -3.10
CA VAL A 34 -9.00 -5.08 -3.30
C VAL A 34 -10.32 -5.35 -4.00
N THR A 35 -11.41 -4.70 -3.58
CA THR A 35 -12.71 -4.80 -4.24
C THR A 35 -12.63 -4.37 -5.70
N ALA A 36 -11.94 -3.27 -6.04
CA ALA A 36 -11.75 -2.85 -7.41
C ALA A 36 -11.02 -3.91 -8.26
N VAL A 37 -10.00 -4.56 -7.71
CA VAL A 37 -9.29 -5.68 -8.38
C VAL A 37 -10.23 -6.89 -8.57
N CYS A 38 -11.06 -7.20 -7.57
CA CYS A 38 -12.07 -8.25 -7.70
C CYS A 38 -13.10 -7.92 -8.79
N LEU A 39 -13.56 -6.67 -8.89
CA LEU A 39 -14.46 -6.22 -9.95
C LEU A 39 -13.81 -6.29 -11.33
N GLU A 40 -12.53 -5.93 -11.45
CA GLU A 40 -11.76 -6.06 -12.70
C GLU A 40 -11.62 -7.51 -13.17
N SER A 41 -11.66 -8.48 -12.24
CA SER A 41 -11.60 -9.91 -12.57
C SER A 41 -12.83 -10.38 -13.37
N VAL A 42 -13.99 -9.75 -13.16
CA VAL A 42 -15.23 -10.06 -13.87
C VAL A 42 -15.18 -9.48 -15.28
N SER A 43 -15.30 -10.33 -16.31
CA SER A 43 -15.18 -9.93 -17.71
C SER A 43 -16.21 -8.88 -18.13
N SER A 44 -17.48 -9.05 -17.75
CA SER A 44 -18.54 -8.10 -18.09
C SER A 44 -18.29 -6.70 -17.51
N ILE A 45 -17.87 -6.64 -16.24
CA ILE A 45 -17.58 -5.36 -15.58
C ILE A 45 -16.35 -4.70 -16.20
N ARG A 46 -15.31 -5.49 -16.54
CA ARG A 46 -14.10 -4.97 -17.16
C ARG A 46 -14.35 -4.40 -18.56
N GLU A 47 -15.23 -5.02 -19.34
CA GLU A 47 -15.59 -4.55 -20.68
C GLU A 47 -16.36 -3.22 -20.61
N ASP A 48 -17.31 -3.10 -19.68
CA ASP A 48 -18.14 -1.90 -19.54
C ASP A 48 -17.45 -0.76 -18.76
N HIS A 49 -16.62 -1.08 -17.75
CA HIS A 49 -16.08 -0.12 -16.78
C HIS A 49 -14.55 -0.11 -16.70
N GLY A 50 -13.84 -0.73 -17.66
CA GLY A 50 -12.39 -0.89 -17.63
C GLY A 50 -11.61 0.43 -17.47
N VAL A 51 -12.10 1.53 -18.04
CA VAL A 51 -11.49 2.86 -17.88
C VAL A 51 -11.64 3.38 -16.45
N ALA A 52 -12.84 3.28 -15.87
CA ALA A 52 -13.11 3.71 -14.50
C ALA A 52 -12.31 2.89 -13.48
N LEU A 53 -12.23 1.57 -13.68
CA LEU A 53 -11.40 0.69 -12.85
C LEU A 53 -9.91 1.05 -12.94
N ARG A 54 -9.41 1.40 -14.12
CA ARG A 54 -8.03 1.84 -14.31
C ARG A 54 -7.73 3.16 -13.60
N ILE A 55 -8.64 4.14 -13.68
CA ILE A 55 -8.52 5.41 -12.95
C ILE A 55 -8.50 5.15 -11.43
N THR A 56 -9.36 4.25 -10.97
CA THR A 56 -9.44 3.84 -9.56
C THR A 56 -8.15 3.17 -9.10
N GLU A 57 -7.60 2.26 -9.89
CA GLU A 57 -6.31 1.62 -9.61
C GLU A 57 -5.19 2.66 -9.47
N TRP A 58 -5.11 3.61 -10.40
CA TRP A 58 -4.12 4.69 -10.35
C TRP A 58 -4.29 5.59 -9.12
N THR A 59 -5.52 5.92 -8.77
CA THR A 59 -5.83 6.72 -7.59
C THR A 59 -5.33 6.04 -6.32
N PHE A 60 -5.61 4.74 -6.15
CA PHE A 60 -5.11 3.96 -5.02
C PHE A 60 -3.59 3.81 -5.03
N THR A 61 -2.99 3.56 -6.19
CA THR A 61 -1.53 3.48 -6.32
C THR A 61 -0.87 4.77 -5.88
N ILE A 62 -1.34 5.93 -6.35
CA ILE A 62 -0.80 7.24 -5.95
C ILE A 62 -0.97 7.47 -4.45
N LEU A 63 -2.16 7.19 -3.91
CA LEU A 63 -2.44 7.32 -2.47
C LEU A 63 -1.48 6.46 -1.63
N PHE A 64 -1.29 5.20 -2.00
CA PHE A 64 -0.39 4.28 -1.31
C PHE A 64 1.09 4.63 -1.49
N THR A 65 1.47 5.19 -2.63
CA THR A 65 2.83 5.72 -2.82
C THR A 65 3.09 6.91 -1.92
N ILE A 66 2.14 7.85 -1.80
CA ILE A 66 2.25 8.97 -0.87
C ILE A 66 2.40 8.45 0.56
N GLU A 67 1.55 7.51 0.97
CA GLU A 67 1.63 6.91 2.31
C GLU A 67 2.98 6.21 2.56
N TYR A 68 3.50 5.46 1.59
CA TYR A 68 4.81 4.82 1.70
C TYR A 68 5.94 5.85 1.87
N VAL A 69 5.93 6.92 1.07
CA VAL A 69 6.92 8.00 1.14
C VAL A 69 6.82 8.72 2.48
N LEU A 70 5.61 9.04 2.95
CA LEU A 70 5.40 9.67 4.26
C LEU A 70 5.98 8.81 5.39
N ARG A 71 5.77 7.49 5.38
CA ARG A 71 6.39 6.60 6.35
C ARG A 71 7.91 6.58 6.23
N LEU A 72 8.44 6.55 5.01
CA LEU A 72 9.87 6.52 4.75
C LEU A 72 10.58 7.77 5.29
N VAL A 73 10.00 8.95 5.11
CA VAL A 73 10.58 10.21 5.62
C VAL A 73 10.39 10.40 7.13
N SER A 74 9.35 9.78 7.71
CA SER A 74 9.08 9.87 9.15
C SER A 74 10.01 9.00 9.99
N VAL A 75 10.56 7.92 9.43
CA VAL A 75 11.49 7.04 10.15
C VAL A 75 12.92 7.56 10.11
N ARG A 76 13.64 7.45 11.25
CA ARG A 76 15.05 7.88 11.35
C ARG A 76 16.01 7.11 10.43
N ARG A 77 15.64 5.91 9.98
CA ARG A 77 16.45 5.03 9.11
C ARG A 77 15.60 4.52 7.94
N PRO A 78 15.39 5.33 6.88
CA PRO A 78 14.50 4.99 5.77
C PRO A 78 14.88 3.67 5.09
N LEU A 79 16.16 3.46 4.81
CA LEU A 79 16.64 2.23 4.16
C LEU A 79 16.32 0.97 4.97
N HIS A 80 16.40 1.05 6.30
CA HIS A 80 16.08 -0.09 7.17
C HIS A 80 14.57 -0.40 7.14
N TYR A 81 13.72 0.63 7.04
CA TYR A 81 12.29 0.42 6.84
C TYR A 81 11.99 -0.17 5.47
N ALA A 82 12.59 0.36 4.40
CA ALA A 82 12.35 -0.11 3.03
C ALA A 82 12.68 -1.61 2.84
N VAL A 83 13.70 -2.12 3.54
CA VAL A 83 14.11 -3.53 3.52
C VAL A 83 13.39 -4.37 4.59
N SER A 84 12.64 -3.75 5.50
CA SER A 84 11.82 -4.48 6.48
C SER A 84 10.66 -5.21 5.79
N PHE A 85 10.11 -6.24 6.45
CA PHE A 85 8.95 -6.97 5.96
C PHE A 85 7.78 -6.02 5.59
N PHE A 86 7.44 -5.08 6.46
CA PHE A 86 6.34 -4.14 6.21
C PHE A 86 6.65 -3.12 5.10
N GLY A 87 7.89 -2.62 5.02
CA GLY A 87 8.29 -1.73 3.93
C GLY A 87 8.34 -2.45 2.57
N LEU A 88 8.72 -3.73 2.56
CA LEU A 88 8.67 -4.56 1.36
C LEU A 88 7.23 -4.83 0.93
N VAL A 89 6.33 -5.15 1.86
CA VAL A 89 4.89 -5.32 1.57
C VAL A 89 4.30 -4.04 0.97
N ASP A 90 4.63 -2.87 1.54
CA ASP A 90 4.19 -1.58 0.98
C ASP A 90 4.72 -1.35 -0.43
N LEU A 91 6.02 -1.59 -0.67
CA LEU A 91 6.63 -1.43 -1.98
C LEU A 91 6.02 -2.37 -3.02
N LEU A 92 5.87 -3.65 -2.68
CA LEU A 92 5.27 -4.67 -3.55
C LEU A 92 3.80 -4.38 -3.84
N SER A 93 3.12 -3.62 -3.00
CA SER A 93 1.72 -3.25 -3.20
C SER A 93 1.51 -2.19 -4.29
N ILE A 94 2.47 -1.26 -4.46
CA ILE A 94 2.42 -0.20 -5.48
C ILE A 94 3.15 -0.59 -6.77
N LEU A 95 4.13 -1.48 -6.67
CA LEU A 95 4.99 -1.93 -7.77
C LEU A 95 4.25 -2.43 -9.04
N PRO A 96 3.14 -3.18 -8.96
CA PRO A 96 2.51 -3.77 -10.14
C PRO A 96 2.00 -2.74 -11.14
N THR A 97 1.43 -1.64 -10.64
CA THR A 97 0.92 -0.54 -11.48
C THR A 97 2.08 0.21 -12.14
N TYR A 98 3.19 0.42 -11.45
CA TYR A 98 4.38 1.04 -12.05
C TYR A 98 5.05 0.13 -13.09
N LEU A 99 5.19 -1.17 -12.82
CA LEU A 99 5.73 -2.14 -13.79
C LEU A 99 4.88 -2.21 -15.05
N SER A 100 3.56 -2.12 -14.90
CA SER A 100 2.61 -2.10 -16.03
C SER A 100 2.80 -0.91 -16.96
N VAL A 101 3.37 0.20 -16.49
CA VAL A 101 3.63 1.41 -17.27
C VAL A 101 5.02 1.38 -17.89
N LEU A 102 6.02 0.95 -17.12
CA LEU A 102 7.42 0.87 -17.57
C LEU A 102 7.61 -0.18 -18.67
N PHE A 103 6.80 -1.24 -18.66
CA PHE A 103 6.86 -2.32 -19.64
C PHE A 103 5.53 -2.44 -20.40
N PRO A 104 5.38 -1.77 -21.56
CA PRO A 104 4.22 -1.93 -22.43
C PRO A 104 4.05 -3.40 -22.82
N GLY A 105 2.89 -4.00 -22.51
CA GLY A 105 2.61 -5.43 -22.69
C GLY A 105 2.70 -6.25 -21.39
N ALA A 106 3.34 -5.72 -20.36
CA ALA A 106 3.43 -6.36 -19.05
C ALA A 106 2.06 -6.38 -18.32
N GLN A 107 1.15 -5.47 -18.67
CA GLN A 107 -0.26 -5.52 -18.26
C GLN A 107 -0.97 -6.83 -18.64
N SER A 108 -0.48 -7.53 -19.67
CA SER A 108 -1.01 -8.82 -20.10
C SER A 108 -0.41 -9.99 -19.30
N LEU A 109 0.67 -9.76 -18.55
CA LEU A 109 1.31 -10.79 -17.74
C LEU A 109 0.46 -11.08 -16.51
N LEU A 110 -0.04 -12.33 -16.44
CA LEU A 110 -0.79 -12.82 -15.29
C LEU A 110 -0.04 -12.62 -13.97
N VAL A 111 1.29 -12.71 -13.99
CA VAL A 111 2.14 -12.49 -12.80
C VAL A 111 1.97 -11.09 -12.26
N ILE A 112 2.05 -10.05 -13.09
CA ILE A 112 1.89 -8.65 -12.63
C ILE A 112 0.48 -8.40 -12.13
N ARG A 113 -0.53 -9.01 -12.77
CA ARG A 113 -1.90 -8.96 -12.28
C ARG A 113 -2.04 -9.61 -10.91
N ALA A 114 -1.41 -10.77 -10.71
CA ALA A 114 -1.41 -11.50 -9.45
C ALA A 114 -0.71 -10.73 -8.32
N LEU A 115 0.35 -9.97 -8.64
CA LEU A 115 1.04 -9.13 -7.65
C LEU A 115 0.12 -8.05 -7.05
N ARG A 116 -0.94 -7.61 -7.74
CA ARG A 116 -1.90 -6.64 -7.20
C ARG A 116 -2.66 -7.20 -5.98
N PHE A 117 -2.82 -8.52 -5.88
CA PHE A 117 -3.40 -9.16 -4.69
C PHE A 117 -2.50 -9.06 -3.46
N LEU A 118 -1.19 -8.82 -3.63
CA LEU A 118 -0.28 -8.61 -2.50
C LEU A 118 -0.68 -7.41 -1.63
N ARG A 119 -1.47 -6.48 -2.17
CA ARG A 119 -2.08 -5.38 -1.42
C ARG A 119 -2.90 -5.87 -0.22
N ILE A 120 -3.44 -7.10 -0.24
CA ILE A 120 -4.18 -7.67 0.90
C ILE A 120 -3.29 -7.86 2.14
N PHE A 121 -2.01 -8.15 1.94
CA PHE A 121 -1.06 -8.32 3.06
C PHE A 121 -0.84 -7.01 3.82
N ARG A 122 -1.20 -5.86 3.26
CA ARG A 122 -1.16 -4.59 3.98
C ARG A 122 -2.11 -4.57 5.17
N VAL A 123 -3.19 -5.36 5.16
CA VAL A 123 -4.09 -5.50 6.31
C VAL A 123 -3.36 -6.11 7.52
N LEU A 124 -2.39 -7.01 7.29
CA LEU A 124 -1.59 -7.61 8.36
C LEU A 124 -0.74 -6.58 9.11
N LYS A 125 -0.37 -5.49 8.43
CA LYS A 125 0.37 -4.38 9.02
C LYS A 125 -0.47 -3.69 10.09
N LEU A 126 -1.76 -3.43 9.82
CA LEU A 126 -2.68 -2.80 10.78
C LEU A 126 -2.89 -3.64 12.05
N ALA A 127 -2.75 -4.96 11.98
CA ALA A 127 -2.91 -5.83 13.14
C ALA A 127 -1.71 -5.80 14.10
N HIS A 128 -0.61 -5.15 13.73
CA HIS A 128 0.64 -5.11 14.48
C HIS A 128 1.02 -3.69 14.96
N PHE A 129 0.10 -2.72 14.82
CA PHE A 129 0.23 -1.36 15.31
C PHE A 129 -0.78 -1.08 16.43
#